data_AF-A0A076HK96-F1
#
_entry.id   AF-A0A076HK96-F1
#
_cell.length_a   1.000
_cell.length_b   1.000
_cell.length_c   1.000
_cell.angle_alpha   90.00
_cell.angle_beta   90.00
_cell.angle_gamma   90.00
#
_symmetry.space_group_name_H-M   'P 1'
#
loop_
_entity.id
_entity.type
_entity.pdbx_description
1 polymer ?
#
loop_
_entity_poly.entity_id
_entity_poly.type
_entity_poly.pdbx_seq_one_letter_code
_entity_poly.pdbx_strand_id
1 'polypeptide(L)' 'MSVTENCVPACLACNGRKSDADVFDWYRRQRFYDPRRAMAIRAWMDGDLRLALRLLQWAQPDQPISEPEDFPVAAQAA' A
#
# COMPACT_ATOMS: atom_id res chain seq x y z
N MET A 1 4.21 18.09 17.91
CA MET A 1 3.74 16.74 17.56
C MET A 1 3.57 16.70 16.05
N SER A 2 4.38 15.92 15.34
CA SER A 2 4.16 15.67 13.91
C SER A 2 3.04 14.66 13.77
N VAL A 3 1.89 15.07 13.26
CA VAL A 3 0.81 14.14 12.92
C VAL A 3 1.27 13.36 11.69
N THR A 4 1.40 12.04 11.79
CA THR A 4 1.66 11.17 10.64
C THR A 4 0.36 10.93 9.89
N GLU A 5 0.00 11.87 9.02
CA GLU A 5 -1.11 11.71 8.08
C GLU A 5 -0.56 11.06 6.80
N ASN A 6 -1.35 10.19 6.13
CA ASN A 6 -1.00 9.57 4.84
C ASN A 6 0.07 8.44 4.87
N CYS A 7 0.05 7.55 5.88
CA CYS A 7 0.88 6.34 5.87
C CYS A 7 0.22 5.22 5.04
N VAL A 8 0.78 4.92 3.86
CA VAL A 8 0.46 3.71 3.08
C VAL A 8 1.30 2.55 3.60
N PRO A 9 0.73 1.36 3.87
CA PRO A 9 1.53 0.20 4.24
C PRO A 9 2.47 -0.18 3.08
N ALA A 10 3.77 -0.16 3.35
CA ALA A 10 4.82 -0.56 2.42
C ALA A 10 5.85 -1.41 3.16
N CYS A 11 6.53 -2.32 2.45
CA CYS A 11 7.66 -3.02 3.07
C CYS A 11 8.80 -2.05 3.40
N LEU A 12 9.64 -2.40 4.37
CA LEU A 12 10.80 -1.61 4.81
C LEU A 12 11.67 -1.12 3.65
N ALA A 13 11.92 -2.00 2.68
CA ALA A 13 12.71 -1.66 1.49
C ALA A 13 12.01 -0.63 0.59
N CYS A 14 10.69 -0.72 0.39
CA CYS A 14 9.94 0.24 -0.41
C CYS A 14 9.86 1.60 0.29
N ASN A 15 9.61 1.60 1.60
CA ASN A 15 9.55 2.84 2.38
C ASN A 15 10.91 3.58 2.34
N GLY A 16 12.02 2.87 2.56
CA GLY A 16 13.36 3.45 2.49
C GLY A 16 13.75 3.92 1.08
N ARG A 17 13.44 3.15 0.03
CA ARG A 17 13.77 3.51 -1.36
C ARG A 17 12.91 4.64 -1.93
N LYS A 18 11.67 4.78 -1.45
CA LYS A 18 10.79 5.88 -1.85
C LYS A 18 11.32 7.21 -1.29
N SER A 19 11.75 7.23 -0.02
CA SER A 19 12.11 8.47 0.65
C SER A 19 10.96 9.49 0.51
N ASP A 20 11.28 10.72 0.16
CA ASP A 20 10.45 11.88 -0.11
C ASP A 20 9.89 11.95 -1.54
N ALA A 21 10.26 11.01 -2.43
CA ALA A 21 9.74 11.01 -3.80
C ALA A 21 8.21 10.80 -3.83
N ASP A 22 7.52 11.40 -4.81
CA ASP A 22 6.09 11.16 -5.02
C ASP A 22 5.80 9.67 -5.23
N VAL A 23 4.71 9.18 -4.63
CA VAL A 23 4.40 7.74 -4.62
C VAL A 23 4.13 7.20 -6.02
N PHE A 24 3.47 7.97 -6.90
CA PHE A 24 3.12 7.53 -8.24
C PHE A 24 4.34 7.59 -9.17
N ASP A 25 5.14 8.65 -9.08
CA ASP A 25 6.40 8.79 -9.84
C ASP A 25 7.42 7.72 -9.45
N TRP A 26 7.53 7.43 -8.14
CA TRP A 26 8.42 6.39 -7.64
C TRP A 26 7.93 5.01 -8.04
N TYR A 27 6.64 4.70 -7.85
CA TYR A 27 6.10 3.37 -8.10
C TYR A 27 6.18 3.00 -9.59
N ARG A 28 5.96 3.97 -10.50
CA ARG A 28 6.06 3.78 -11.95
C ARG A 28 7.44 3.30 -12.43
N ARG A 29 8.50 3.58 -11.65
CA ARG A 29 9.88 3.19 -11.98
C ARG A 29 10.26 1.80 -11.47
N GLN A 30 9.39 1.13 -10.70
CA GLN A 30 9.71 -0.15 -10.09
C GLN A 30 9.48 -1.32 -11.06
N ARG A 31 10.31 -2.37 -10.94
CA ARG A 31 10.17 -3.59 -11.76
C ARG A 31 8.85 -4.33 -11.55
N PHE A 32 8.22 -4.13 -10.39
CA PHE A 32 6.94 -4.73 -10.00
C PHE A 32 5.76 -3.75 -10.17
N TYR A 33 5.92 -2.72 -11.02
CA TYR A 33 4.86 -1.78 -11.31
C TYR A 33 3.64 -2.49 -11.90
N ASP A 34 2.46 -2.20 -11.35
CA ASP A 34 1.17 -2.63 -11.89
C ASP A 34 0.23 -1.42 -11.87
N PRO A 35 -0.31 -0.99 -13.03
CA PRO A 35 -1.22 0.14 -13.09
C PRO A 35 -2.49 -0.06 -12.25
N ARG A 36 -2.96 -1.30 -12.06
CA ARG A 36 -4.14 -1.62 -11.22
C ARG A 36 -3.84 -1.37 -9.75
N ARG A 37 -2.64 -1.73 -9.29
CA ARG A 37 -2.18 -1.42 -7.92
C ARG A 37 -1.99 0.08 -7.72
N ALA A 38 -1.51 0.80 -8.74
CA ALA A 38 -1.40 2.26 -8.69
C ALA A 38 -2.79 2.93 -8.59
N MET A 39 -3.78 2.44 -9.35
CA MET A 39 -5.16 2.89 -9.23
C MET A 39 -5.77 2.56 -7.87
N ALA A 40 -5.44 1.39 -7.30
CA ALA A 40 -5.90 1.02 -5.96
C ALA A 40 -5.37 1.99 -4.89
N ILE A 41 -4.09 2.37 -4.97
CA ILE A 41 -3.49 3.38 -4.08
C ILE A 41 -4.22 4.71 -4.24
N ARG A 42 -4.51 5.13 -5.49
CA ARG A 42 -5.24 6.38 -5.75
C ARG A 42 -6.64 6.36 -5.13
N ALA A 43 -7.40 5.29 -5.37
CA ALA A 43 -8.74 5.12 -4.80
C ALA A 43 -8.72 5.15 -3.27
N TRP A 44 -7.70 4.52 -2.63
CA TRP A 44 -7.53 4.57 -1.18
C TRP A 44 -7.25 6.00 -0.67
N MET A 45 -6.35 6.75 -1.32
CA MET A 45 -6.06 8.14 -0.97
C MET A 45 -7.29 9.05 -1.14
N ASP A 46 -8.14 8.77 -2.12
CA ASP A 46 -9.37 9.50 -2.38
C ASP A 46 -10.54 9.04 -1.46
N GLY A 47 -10.32 8.06 -0.58
CA GLY A 47 -11.30 7.55 0.39
C GLY A 47 -12.25 6.46 -0.13
N ASP A 48 -12.10 6.00 -1.37
CA ASP A 48 -12.90 4.92 -1.96
C ASP A 48 -12.26 3.55 -1.67
N LEU A 49 -12.46 3.09 -0.43
CA LEU A 49 -11.92 1.80 0.02
C LEU A 49 -12.47 0.61 -0.77
N ARG A 50 -13.73 0.68 -1.24
CA ARG A 50 -14.35 -0.42 -2.01
C ARG A 50 -13.69 -0.59 -3.36
N LEU A 51 -13.46 0.52 -4.07
CA LEU A 51 -12.75 0.51 -5.34
C LEU A 51 -11.30 0.05 -5.16
N ALA A 52 -10.62 0.54 -4.12
CA ALA A 52 -9.25 0.13 -3.80
C ALA A 52 -9.13 -1.38 -3.61
N LEU A 53 -9.99 -1.98 -2.78
CA LEU A 53 -10.01 -3.43 -2.53
C LEU A 53 -10.31 -4.23 -3.81
N ARG A 54 -11.25 -3.75 -4.64
CA ARG A 54 -11.59 -4.43 -5.90
C ARG A 54 -10.43 -4.44 -6.88
N LEU A 55 -9.72 -3.32 -7.01
CA LEU A 55 -8.55 -3.19 -7.88
C LEU A 55 -7.38 -4.06 -7.40
N LEU A 56 -7.18 -4.18 -6.09
CA LEU A 56 -6.17 -5.08 -5.52
C LEU A 56 -6.49 -6.55 -5.82
N GLN A 57 -7.74 -6.96 -5.62
CA GLN A 57 -8.18 -8.33 -5.93
C GLN A 57 -7.98 -8.68 -7.41
N TRP A 58 -8.17 -7.72 -8.31
CA TRP A 58 -7.89 -7.90 -9.74
C TRP A 58 -6.41 -7.95 -10.08
N ALA A 59 -5.56 -7.25 -9.34
CA ALA A 59 -4.12 -7.30 -9.53
C ALA A 59 -3.52 -8.64 -9.10
N GLN A 60 -4.12 -9.29 -8.10
CA GLN A 60 -3.64 -10.53 -7.50
C GLN A 60 -4.81 -11.51 -7.24
N PRO A 61 -5.39 -12.13 -8.29
CA PRO A 61 -6.59 -12.96 -8.16
C PRO A 61 -6.36 -14.24 -7.33
N ASP A 62 -5.12 -14.76 -7.32
CA ASP A 62 -4.76 -16.02 -6.67
C ASP A 62 -4.27 -15.86 -5.23
N GLN A 63 -4.23 -14.63 -4.70
CA GLN A 63 -3.83 -14.38 -3.33
C GLN A 63 -5.08 -14.40 -2.44
N PRO A 64 -5.33 -15.47 -1.65
CA PRO A 64 -6.47 -15.50 -0.75
C PRO A 64 -6.35 -14.34 0.24
N ILE A 65 -7.47 -13.66 0.51
CA ILE A 65 -7.56 -12.73 1.63
C ILE A 65 -7.38 -13.60 2.87
N SER A 66 -6.18 -13.63 3.44
CA SER A 66 -5.97 -14.21 4.77
C SER A 66 -6.86 -13.43 5.72
N GLU A 67 -7.68 -14.16 6.48
CA GLU A 67 -8.47 -13.60 7.58
C GLU A 67 -7.56 -12.78 8.53
N PRO A 68 -8.11 -11.81 9.29
CA PRO A 68 -7.32 -10.77 9.96
C PRO A 68 -6.34 -11.23 11.06
N GLU A 69 -6.07 -12.52 11.22
CA GLU A 69 -5.32 -13.08 12.36
C GLU A 69 -3.78 -13.09 12.21
N ASP A 70 -3.23 -12.68 11.06
CA ASP A 70 -1.77 -12.69 10.83
C ASP A 70 -1.14 -11.29 10.63
N PHE A 71 -1.59 -10.30 11.41
CA PHE A 71 -0.71 -9.16 11.71
C PHE A 71 0.14 -9.52 12.92
N PRO A 72 1.47 -9.74 12.79
CA PRO A 72 2.31 -9.78 13.96
C PRO A 72 2.23 -8.39 14.60
N VAL A 73 1.57 -8.32 15.76
CA VAL A 73 1.70 -7.23 16.72
C VAL A 73 3.16 -7.16 17.14
N ALA A 74 3.98 -6.49 16.34
CA ALA A 74 5.36 -6.16 16.67
C ALA A 74 5.57 -4.67 16.39
N ALA A 75 4.70 -3.86 16.99
CA ALA A 75 4.93 -2.44 17.26
C ALA A 75 3.92 -1.98 18.33
N GLN A 76 3.97 -2.61 19.52
CA GLN A 76 3.47 -1.98 20.74
C GLN A 76 4.66 -1.75 21.66
N ALA A 77 4.71 -0.54 22.19
CA ALA A 77 5.78 0.04 22.95
C ALA A 77 6.16 -0.76 24.21
N ALA A 78 7.45 -0.83 24.48
CA ALA A 78 8.08 -0.71 25.80
C ALA A 78 9.52 -0.21 25.61
#